data_AF-A0A842INA5-F1
#
_entry.id   AF-A0A842INA5-F1
#
_cell.length_a   1.000
_cell.length_b   1.000
_cell.length_c   1.000
_cell.angle_alpha   90.00
_cell.angle_beta   90.00
_cell.angle_gamma   90.00
#
_symmetry.space_group_name_H-M   'P 1'
#
loop_
_entity.id
_entity.type
_entity.pdbx_description
1 polymer ?
#
loop_
_entity_poly.entity_id
_entity_poly.type
_entity_poly.pdbx_seq_one_letter_code
_entity_poly.pdbx_strand_id
1 'polypeptide(L)'
;MKLIIQSLAIGLFIVLIASCSAQDGISLKPEEREVFSQTEPDSVRIADTESKYEIIIIEPGFYNWLVSIAKPEGYYSQTYLENRNQLYVTNWNQRALQPADFGGGDLYIFPIDYDPQVDYGYEVNYKLFNYFIYFQRKYKQRLGPWLPRI
;
A
#
# COMPACT_ATOMS: atom_id res chain seq x y z
N MET A 1 -34.31 -24.37 33.58
CA MET A 1 -34.27 -24.23 32.11
C MET A 1 -33.79 -22.84 31.66
N LYS A 2 -34.41 -21.73 32.11
CA LYS A 2 -33.94 -20.35 31.81
C LYS A 2 -32.46 -20.09 32.19
N LEU A 3 -32.03 -20.56 33.36
CA LEU A 3 -30.63 -20.43 33.82
C LEU A 3 -29.63 -21.18 32.93
N ILE A 4 -30.01 -22.35 32.39
CA ILE A 4 -29.17 -23.15 31.50
C ILE A 4 -29.03 -22.47 30.12
N ILE A 5 -30.12 -21.88 29.61
CA ILE A 5 -30.14 -21.13 28.35
C ILE A 5 -29.30 -19.85 28.47
N GLN A 6 -29.36 -19.16 29.62
CA GLN A 6 -28.53 -17.98 29.89
C GLN A 6 -27.03 -18.34 29.96
N SER A 7 -26.67 -19.44 30.63
CA SER A 7 -25.29 -19.91 30.67
C SER A 7 -24.76 -20.33 29.29
N LEU A 8 -25.59 -20.97 28.45
CA LEU A 8 -25.23 -21.30 27.06
C LEU A 8 -25.02 -20.04 26.20
N ALA A 9 -25.91 -19.05 26.34
CA ALA A 9 -25.81 -17.79 25.60
C ALA A 9 -24.56 -16.98 25.98
N ILE A 10 -24.21 -16.94 27.28
CA ILE A 10 -22.99 -16.29 27.78
C ILE A 10 -21.74 -17.04 27.28
N GLY A 11 -21.76 -18.38 27.31
CA GLY A 11 -20.67 -19.20 26.78
C GLY A 11 -20.43 -18.97 25.28
N LEU A 12 -21.51 -18.87 24.49
CA LEU A 12 -21.43 -18.58 23.05
C LEU A 12 -20.88 -17.17 22.77
N PHE A 13 -21.26 -16.18 23.59
CA PHE A 13 -20.75 -14.82 23.49
C PHE A 13 -19.25 -14.73 23.79
N ILE A 14 -18.74 -15.52 24.75
CA ILE A 14 -17.31 -15.57 25.11
C ILE A 14 -16.46 -16.22 24.01
N VAL A 15 -17.00 -17.22 23.30
CA VAL A 15 -16.30 -17.85 22.17
C VAL A 15 -16.17 -16.91 20.97
N LEU A 16 -17.16 -16.03 20.74
CA LEU A 16 -17.14 -15.07 19.63
C LEU A 16 -16.10 -13.96 19.80
N ILE A 17 -15.76 -13.57 21.03
CA ILE A 17 -14.73 -12.56 21.32
C ILE A 17 -13.30 -13.12 21.37
N ALA A 18 -13.13 -14.46 21.38
CA ALA A 18 -11.82 -15.09 21.45
C ALA A 18 -11.09 -15.23 20.09
N SER A 19 -11.75 -14.92 18.97
CA SER A 19 -11.13 -14.94 17.63
C SER A 19 -10.41 -13.64 17.26
N CYS A 20 -9.66 -13.05 18.19
CA CYS A 20 -8.75 -11.96 17.90
C CYS A 20 -7.43 -12.52 17.36
N SER A 21 -7.33 -12.75 16.05
CA SER A 21 -6.05 -13.03 15.40
C SER A 21 -5.23 -11.73 15.35
N ALA A 22 -4.17 -11.68 16.16
CA ALA A 22 -3.16 -10.62 16.04
C ALA A 22 -2.56 -10.69 14.62
N GLN A 23 -2.66 -9.61 13.85
CA GLN A 23 -1.98 -9.50 12.58
C GLN A 23 -0.50 -9.23 12.84
N ASP A 24 0.36 -10.18 12.47
CA ASP A 24 1.81 -9.99 12.50
C ASP A 24 2.19 -8.72 11.74
N GLY A 25 3.00 -7.87 12.37
CA GLY A 25 3.50 -6.63 11.76
C GLY A 25 4.50 -6.89 10.64
N ILE A 26 4.73 -5.89 9.78
CA ILE A 26 5.77 -5.96 8.75
C ILE A 26 7.15 -5.98 9.41
N SER A 27 7.89 -7.08 9.24
CA SER A 27 9.32 -7.14 9.58
C SER A 27 10.14 -6.59 8.41
N LEU A 28 11.00 -5.61 8.70
CA LEU A 28 11.88 -4.96 7.71
C LEU A 28 13.24 -5.66 7.65
N LYS A 29 13.65 -6.06 6.44
CA LYS A 29 14.99 -6.56 6.13
C LYS A 29 16.03 -5.43 6.27
N PRO A 30 17.33 -5.75 6.45
CA PRO A 30 18.39 -4.74 6.57
C PRO A 30 18.44 -3.73 5.41
N GLU A 31 18.37 -4.23 4.18
CA GLU A 31 18.37 -3.42 2.94
C GLU A 31 17.27 -2.36 2.93
N GLU A 32 16.07 -2.71 3.41
CA GLU A 32 14.94 -1.78 3.47
C GLU A 32 15.19 -0.66 4.49
N ARG A 33 15.84 -0.97 5.62
CA ARG A 33 16.13 0.03 6.65
C ARG A 33 17.13 1.06 6.15
N GLU A 34 18.09 0.63 5.34
CA GLU A 34 19.06 1.50 4.70
C GLU A 34 18.41 2.42 3.66
N VAL A 35 17.48 1.89 2.85
CA VAL A 35 16.73 2.71 1.90
C VAL A 35 15.79 3.69 2.62
N PHE A 36 15.14 3.27 3.70
CA PHE A 36 14.18 4.11 4.43
C PHE A 36 14.83 5.15 5.35
N SER A 37 16.12 5.05 5.66
CA SER A 37 16.85 6.07 6.43
C SER A 37 17.24 7.28 5.58
N GLN A 38 17.05 7.23 4.26
CA GLN A 38 17.31 8.34 3.36
C GLN A 38 16.28 9.47 3.58
N THR A 39 16.78 10.68 3.82
CA THR A 39 15.94 11.87 4.09
C THR A 39 15.98 12.89 2.97
N GLU A 40 16.97 12.84 2.09
CA GLU A 40 17.07 13.74 0.96
C GLU A 40 16.03 13.37 -0.10
N PRO A 41 15.16 14.31 -0.53
CA PRO A 41 14.17 14.05 -1.55
C PRO A 41 14.85 13.71 -2.87
N ASP A 42 14.53 12.53 -3.39
CA ASP A 42 14.86 12.10 -4.73
C ASP A 42 13.56 11.99 -5.54
N SER A 43 13.60 12.41 -6.80
CA SER A 43 12.45 12.35 -7.69
C SER A 43 12.69 11.29 -8.76
N VAL A 44 11.86 10.27 -8.75
CA VAL A 44 11.83 9.29 -9.83
C VAL A 44 10.92 9.86 -10.92
N ARG A 45 11.54 10.54 -11.89
CA ARG A 45 10.86 10.98 -13.10
C ARG A 45 11.10 9.95 -14.19
N ILE A 46 10.07 9.21 -14.56
CA ILE A 46 10.20 8.23 -15.64
C ILE A 46 8.97 8.31 -16.52
N ALA A 47 9.09 9.11 -17.58
CA ALA A 47 8.19 9.11 -18.71
C ALA A 47 8.55 7.94 -19.62
N ASP A 48 7.54 7.16 -19.98
CA ASP A 48 7.66 6.17 -21.06
C ASP A 48 7.70 6.93 -22.39
N THR A 49 8.57 6.52 -23.31
CA THR A 49 8.63 7.09 -24.66
C THR A 49 7.40 6.78 -25.51
N GLU A 50 6.59 5.79 -25.12
CA GLU A 50 5.37 5.37 -25.84
C GLU A 50 4.05 5.74 -25.12
N SER A 51 4.07 6.07 -23.83
CA SER A 51 2.85 6.38 -23.09
C SER A 51 2.44 7.86 -23.24
N LYS A 52 1.13 8.11 -23.16
CA LYS A 52 0.56 9.48 -23.11
C LYS A 52 0.54 10.08 -21.70
N TYR A 53 1.01 9.34 -20.70
CA TYR A 53 0.80 9.66 -19.28
C TYR A 53 2.10 9.55 -18.49
N GLU A 54 2.38 10.56 -17.66
CA GLU A 54 3.55 10.60 -16.78
C GLU A 54 3.08 10.54 -15.33
N ILE A 55 3.83 9.80 -14.50
CA ILE A 55 3.72 9.86 -13.04
C ILE A 55 5.02 10.42 -12.48
N ILE A 56 4.90 11.37 -11.56
CA ILE A 56 6.04 11.96 -10.85
C ILE A 56 5.89 11.57 -9.38
N ILE A 57 6.85 10.79 -8.88
CA ILE A 57 6.90 10.36 -7.48
C ILE A 57 8.09 11.04 -6.82
N ILE A 58 7.80 11.86 -5.81
CA ILE A 58 8.79 12.59 -5.03
C ILE A 58 8.78 11.97 -3.63
N GLU A 59 9.73 11.08 -3.38
CA GLU A 59 9.78 10.32 -2.14
C GLU A 59 11.23 9.88 -1.85
N PRO A 60 11.85 10.37 -0.75
CA PRO A 60 13.21 10.01 -0.37
C PRO A 60 13.46 8.49 -0.38
N GLY A 61 14.38 8.02 -1.20
CA GLY A 61 14.76 6.60 -1.28
C GLY A 61 13.83 5.72 -2.11
N PHE A 62 12.75 6.25 -2.71
CA PHE A 62 11.91 5.44 -3.60
C PHE A 62 12.67 4.97 -4.84
N TYR A 63 13.54 5.80 -5.43
CA TYR A 63 14.38 5.39 -6.55
C TYR A 63 15.23 4.16 -6.20
N ASN A 64 15.95 4.25 -5.08
CA ASN A 64 16.80 3.18 -4.59
C ASN A 64 15.99 1.91 -4.33
N TRP A 65 14.79 2.02 -3.74
CA TRP A 65 13.87 0.90 -3.59
C TRP A 65 13.53 0.25 -4.93
N LEU A 66 13.15 1.07 -5.93
CA LEU A 66 12.71 0.59 -7.23
C LEU A 66 13.81 -0.18 -7.98
N VAL A 67 15.07 0.25 -7.85
CA VAL A 67 16.19 -0.39 -8.56
C VAL A 67 16.82 -1.56 -7.80
N SER A 68 16.71 -1.60 -6.46
CA SER A 68 17.43 -2.58 -5.63
C SER A 68 16.54 -3.62 -4.91
N ILE A 69 15.28 -3.29 -4.63
CA ILE A 69 14.40 -4.12 -3.79
C ILE A 69 13.16 -4.58 -4.56
N ALA A 70 12.60 -3.72 -5.40
CA ALA A 70 11.42 -4.07 -6.19
C ALA A 70 11.68 -5.27 -7.11
N LYS A 71 10.62 -6.02 -7.40
CA LYS A 71 10.70 -7.04 -8.45
C LYS A 71 10.93 -6.34 -9.79
N PRO A 72 11.82 -6.85 -10.64
CA PRO A 72 12.13 -6.19 -11.91
C PRO A 72 10.89 -6.09 -12.79
N GLU A 73 10.93 -5.15 -13.73
CA GLU A 73 9.92 -5.01 -14.77
C GLU A 73 9.71 -6.33 -15.52
N GLY A 74 8.46 -6.60 -15.91
CA GLY A 74 8.04 -7.87 -16.49
C GLY A 74 7.67 -8.96 -15.47
N TYR A 75 8.02 -8.82 -14.19
CA TYR A 75 7.65 -9.81 -13.17
C TYR A 75 6.13 -9.90 -12.93
N TYR A 76 5.47 -8.74 -12.86
CA TYR A 76 4.01 -8.64 -12.76
C TYR A 76 3.41 -8.38 -14.13
N SER A 77 2.23 -8.94 -14.41
CA SER A 77 1.46 -8.58 -15.60
C SER A 77 0.80 -7.20 -15.43
N GLN A 78 0.51 -6.52 -16.53
CA GLN A 78 -0.21 -5.23 -16.51
C GLN A 78 -1.53 -5.33 -15.76
N THR A 79 -2.36 -6.33 -16.07
CA THR A 79 -3.64 -6.57 -15.40
C THR A 79 -3.49 -6.79 -13.89
N TYR A 80 -2.41 -7.44 -13.44
CA TYR A 80 -2.14 -7.57 -12.00
C TYR A 80 -1.91 -6.19 -11.37
N LEU A 81 -1.08 -5.37 -11.99
CA LEU A 81 -0.72 -4.04 -11.51
C LEU A 81 -1.95 -3.11 -11.46
N GLU A 82 -2.76 -3.09 -12.53
CA GLU A 82 -3.98 -2.28 -12.62
C GLU A 82 -4.98 -2.62 -11.51
N ASN A 83 -5.27 -3.93 -11.32
CA ASN A 83 -6.16 -4.39 -10.27
C ASN A 83 -5.67 -3.99 -8.87
N ARG A 84 -4.36 -4.02 -8.63
CA ARG A 84 -3.76 -3.59 -7.35
C ARG A 84 -3.81 -2.09 -7.17
N ASN A 85 -3.45 -1.34 -8.21
CA ASN A 85 -3.43 0.12 -8.19
C ASN A 85 -4.82 0.70 -7.97
N GLN A 86 -5.86 0.17 -8.61
CA GLN A 86 -7.23 0.61 -8.37
C GLN A 86 -7.60 0.54 -6.88
N LEU A 87 -7.28 -0.59 -6.24
CA LEU A 87 -7.55 -0.79 -4.80
C LEU A 87 -6.73 0.19 -3.95
N TYR A 88 -5.43 0.31 -4.22
CA TYR A 88 -4.55 1.17 -3.43
C TYR A 88 -4.86 2.65 -3.59
N VAL A 89 -5.15 3.12 -4.81
CA VAL A 89 -5.60 4.49 -5.08
C VAL A 89 -6.91 4.78 -4.37
N THR A 90 -7.88 3.85 -4.40
CA THR A 90 -9.15 4.04 -3.68
C THR A 90 -8.93 4.28 -2.19
N ASN A 91 -8.12 3.43 -1.55
CA ASN A 91 -7.80 3.58 -0.13
C ASN A 91 -6.97 4.83 0.16
N TRP A 92 -6.01 5.16 -0.71
CA TRP A 92 -5.21 6.38 -0.61
C TRP A 92 -6.08 7.62 -0.67
N ASN A 93 -6.95 7.73 -1.67
CA ASN A 93 -7.81 8.89 -1.88
C ASN A 93 -8.79 9.08 -0.73
N GLN A 94 -9.34 7.99 -0.18
CA GLN A 94 -10.17 8.06 1.03
C GLN A 94 -9.41 8.67 2.21
N ARG A 95 -8.12 8.35 2.37
CA ARG A 95 -7.28 8.88 3.46
C ARG A 95 -6.78 10.29 3.21
N ALA A 96 -6.49 10.64 1.96
CA ALA A 96 -6.13 11.99 1.55
C ALA A 96 -7.25 13.01 1.84
N LEU A 97 -8.52 12.57 1.89
CA LEU A 97 -9.65 13.40 2.30
C LEU A 97 -9.77 13.59 3.82
N GLN A 98 -9.15 12.69 4.62
CA GLN A 98 -9.23 12.68 6.08
C GLN A 98 -7.85 12.43 6.74
N PRO A 99 -6.80 13.22 6.41
CA PRO A 99 -5.43 12.90 6.78
C PRO A 99 -5.18 12.87 8.30
N ALA A 100 -6.01 13.59 9.08
CA ALA A 100 -5.94 13.62 10.54
C ALA A 100 -6.19 12.24 11.18
N ASP A 101 -7.06 11.41 10.58
CA ASP A 101 -7.48 10.13 11.15
C ASP A 101 -6.50 8.98 10.85
N PHE A 102 -5.56 9.18 9.92
CA PHE A 102 -4.66 8.13 9.42
C PHE A 102 -3.17 8.39 9.75
N GLY A 103 -2.91 9.06 10.87
CA GLY A 103 -1.57 9.19 11.44
C GLY A 103 -1.00 10.61 11.48
N GLY A 104 -1.71 11.62 10.95
CA GLY A 104 -1.40 13.04 11.10
C GLY A 104 -0.06 13.50 10.49
N GLY A 105 -0.13 14.38 9.48
CA GLY A 105 1.02 15.09 8.89
C GLY A 105 1.56 14.45 7.62
N ASP A 106 1.34 15.13 6.49
CA ASP A 106 2.00 15.02 5.17
C ASP A 106 2.10 13.65 4.46
N LEU A 107 1.64 12.54 5.04
CA LEU A 107 1.70 11.22 4.38
C LEU A 107 0.78 11.12 3.16
N TYR A 108 -0.41 11.73 3.23
CA TYR A 108 -1.42 11.70 2.17
C TYR A 108 -1.61 13.13 1.65
N ILE A 109 -0.73 13.57 0.75
CA ILE A 109 -0.69 14.96 0.31
C ILE A 109 -1.84 15.27 -0.66
N PHE A 110 -1.98 14.48 -1.72
CA PHE A 110 -2.99 14.71 -2.76
C PHE A 110 -3.69 13.42 -3.18
N PRO A 111 -4.99 13.48 -3.51
CA PRO A 111 -5.66 12.40 -4.22
C PRO A 111 -4.99 12.14 -5.58
N ILE A 112 -5.04 10.89 -6.01
CA ILE A 112 -4.53 10.42 -7.29
C ILE A 112 -5.73 10.23 -8.23
N ASP A 113 -5.73 10.92 -9.36
CA ASP A 113 -6.74 10.76 -10.40
C ASP A 113 -6.40 9.56 -11.28
N TYR A 114 -6.91 8.39 -10.89
CA TYR A 114 -6.70 7.12 -11.57
C TYR A 114 -8.04 6.55 -12.02
N ASP A 115 -8.27 6.51 -13.33
CA ASP A 115 -9.44 5.92 -13.96
C ASP A 115 -9.13 4.47 -14.40
N PRO A 116 -9.76 3.44 -13.80
CA PRO A 116 -9.55 2.04 -14.20
C PRO A 116 -9.97 1.71 -15.64
N GLN A 117 -10.63 2.62 -16.36
CA GLN A 117 -10.99 2.47 -17.77
C GLN A 117 -9.92 3.04 -18.73
N VAL A 118 -8.91 3.74 -18.19
CA VAL A 118 -7.81 4.31 -18.97
C VAL A 118 -6.61 3.37 -18.93
N ASP A 119 -6.09 3.05 -20.11
CA ASP A 119 -4.81 2.34 -20.24
C ASP A 119 -3.66 3.34 -20.07
N TYR A 120 -3.09 3.38 -18.87
CA TYR A 120 -1.93 4.20 -18.54
C TYR A 120 -0.61 3.57 -19.01
N GLY A 121 -0.64 2.35 -19.54
CA GLY A 121 0.54 1.59 -19.91
C GLY A 121 1.19 0.85 -18.74
N TYR A 122 2.06 -0.09 -19.09
CA TYR A 122 2.73 -0.97 -18.13
C TYR A 122 3.58 -0.19 -17.13
N GLU A 123 4.44 0.70 -17.62
CA GLU A 123 5.44 1.36 -16.79
C GLU A 123 4.82 2.26 -15.71
N VAL A 124 3.78 3.01 -16.06
CA VAL A 124 3.06 3.87 -15.10
C VAL A 124 2.44 3.01 -14.01
N ASN A 125 1.76 1.94 -14.40
CA ASN A 125 1.15 1.00 -13.45
C ASN A 125 2.21 0.31 -12.57
N TYR A 126 3.36 -0.07 -13.14
CA TYR A 126 4.45 -0.71 -12.40
C TYR A 126 5.07 0.23 -11.35
N LYS A 127 5.35 1.49 -11.71
CA LYS A 127 5.93 2.48 -10.80
C LYS A 127 4.95 2.86 -9.69
N LEU A 128 3.68 3.12 -10.04
CA LEU A 128 2.63 3.41 -9.07
C LEU A 128 2.43 2.26 -8.08
N PHE A 129 2.41 1.02 -8.58
CA PHE A 129 2.31 -0.16 -7.73
C PHE A 129 3.48 -0.23 -6.75
N ASN A 130 4.71 -0.12 -7.24
CA ASN A 130 5.89 -0.20 -6.39
C ASN A 130 5.96 0.94 -5.37
N TYR A 131 5.47 2.14 -5.70
CA TYR A 131 5.31 3.21 -4.74
C TYR A 131 4.37 2.84 -3.59
N PHE A 132 3.22 2.24 -3.88
CA PHE A 132 2.32 1.78 -2.82
C PHE A 132 2.93 0.67 -1.97
N ILE A 133 3.73 -0.23 -2.56
CA ILE A 133 4.46 -1.26 -1.80
C ILE A 133 5.48 -0.61 -0.87
N TYR A 134 6.29 0.30 -1.40
CA TYR A 134 7.26 1.10 -0.65
C TYR A 134 6.58 1.84 0.51
N PHE A 135 5.52 2.62 0.22
CA PHE A 135 4.80 3.45 1.18
C PHE A 135 4.23 2.62 2.34
N GLN A 136 3.55 1.52 2.01
CA GLN A 136 2.98 0.63 3.02
C GLN A 136 4.06 0.02 3.93
N ARG A 137 5.24 -0.30 3.39
CA ARG A 137 6.35 -0.88 4.17
C ARG A 137 7.09 0.17 5.00
N LYS A 138 7.42 1.33 4.43
CA LYS A 138 8.11 2.45 5.11
C LYS A 138 7.27 3.01 6.26
N TYR A 139 6.01 3.34 5.97
CA TYR A 139 5.12 4.02 6.92
C TYR A 139 4.21 3.07 7.70
N LYS A 140 4.36 1.75 7.50
CA LYS A 140 3.55 0.71 8.13
C LYS A 140 2.04 0.91 7.91
N GLN A 141 1.69 1.52 6.79
CA GLN A 141 0.33 1.75 6.36
C GLN A 141 -0.20 0.54 5.61
N ARG A 142 -1.50 0.33 5.65
CA ARG A 142 -2.15 -0.78 4.93
C ARG A 142 -3.23 -0.25 4.02
N LEU A 143 -2.99 -0.31 2.71
CA LEU A 143 -3.92 0.15 1.66
C LEU A 143 -4.72 -1.00 1.03
N GLY A 144 -4.56 -2.23 1.53
CA GLY A 144 -5.32 -3.38 1.04
C GLY A 144 -5.34 -4.55 2.03
N PRO A 145 -6.01 -5.65 1.68
CA PRO A 145 -6.20 -6.79 2.58
C PRO A 145 -4.93 -7.59 2.84
N TRP A 146 -3.83 -7.33 2.14
CA TRP A 146 -2.58 -8.08 2.25
C TRP A 146 -1.43 -7.16 2.62
N LEU A 147 -0.54 -7.63 3.49
CA LEU A 147 0.74 -6.96 3.70
C LEU A 147 1.62 -7.16 2.45
N PRO A 148 2.26 -6.09 1.94
CA PRO A 148 3.17 -6.21 0.83
C PRO A 148 4.32 -7.19 1.13
N ARG A 149 4.54 -8.16 0.25
CA ARG A 149 5.64 -9.11 0.32
C ARG A 149 6.67 -8.77 -0.77
N ILE A 150 7.95 -8.86 -0.42
CA ILE A 150 9.11 -8.61 -1.30
C ILE A 150 9.90 -9.89 -1.54
#